data_AF-A0A6P2FUH2-F1
#
_entry.id   AF-A0A6P2FUH2-F1
#
_cell.length_a   1.000
_cell.length_b   1.000
_cell.length_c   1.000
_cell.angle_alpha   90.00
_cell.angle_beta   90.00
_cell.angle_gamma   90.00
#
_symmetry.space_group_name_H-M   'P 1'
#
loop_
_entity.id
_entity.type
_entity.pdbx_description
1 polymer ?
#
loop_
_entity_poly.entity_id
_entity_poly.type
_entity_poly.pdbx_seq_one_letter_code
_entity_poly.pdbx_strand_id
1 'polypeptide(L)'
;MGQLLGWLTIALPLSIAVGIWASTRGRSGWGWFFLCLLISPLIAGIILAVSKNLATGESTPAPGAGRTSAHSSSGAMNAAALFDASTKSSSAPAHVGPTDDDFAAAMAECDSAQRKPGVWAKAFTEALGDEVRSRALYTGRRAGELAAERIERERVEQLKTEEGRLRLEREAYEAKPKGTCPNCDTVVLLDAESCPSQRCGATFTAPGGWRVKPLPA
;
A
#
# COMPACT_ATOMS: atom_id res chain seq x y z
N MET A 1 -22.73 -25.31 -40.82
CA MET A 1 -21.46 -24.59 -41.07
C MET A 1 -21.63 -23.09 -41.36
N GLY A 2 -22.73 -22.63 -41.98
CA GLY A 2 -22.89 -21.20 -42.33
C GLY A 2 -23.01 -20.20 -41.16
N GLN A 3 -23.54 -20.61 -40.00
CA GLN A 3 -23.69 -19.69 -38.85
C GLN A 3 -22.37 -19.32 -38.15
N LEU A 4 -21.41 -20.24 -38.09
CA LEU A 4 -20.09 -19.97 -37.52
C LEU A 4 -19.26 -19.05 -38.42
N LEU A 5 -19.43 -19.19 -39.74
CA LEU A 5 -18.74 -18.34 -40.72
C LEU A 5 -19.26 -16.89 -40.68
N GLY A 6 -20.58 -16.70 -40.51
CA GLY A 6 -21.20 -15.36 -40.37
C GLY A 6 -20.91 -14.69 -39.03
N TRP A 7 -20.79 -15.46 -37.95
CA TRP A 7 -20.38 -14.91 -36.65
C TRP A 7 -18.93 -14.39 -36.69
N LEU A 8 -18.03 -15.16 -37.29
CA LEU A 8 -16.61 -14.82 -37.36
C LEU A 8 -16.36 -13.58 -38.22
N THR A 9 -17.09 -13.41 -39.33
CA THR A 9 -16.94 -12.24 -40.22
C THR A 9 -17.43 -10.94 -39.59
N ILE A 10 -18.37 -10.99 -38.64
CA ILE A 10 -18.85 -9.80 -37.91
C ILE A 10 -18.01 -9.54 -36.65
N ALA A 11 -17.65 -10.58 -35.90
CA ALA A 11 -16.92 -10.44 -34.64
C ALA A 11 -15.47 -9.97 -34.83
N LEU A 12 -14.82 -10.39 -35.92
CA LEU A 12 -13.43 -10.04 -36.22
C LEU A 12 -13.23 -8.53 -36.48
N PRO A 13 -13.98 -7.86 -37.38
CA PRO A 13 -13.85 -6.41 -37.57
C PRO A 13 -14.27 -5.61 -36.32
N LEU A 14 -15.28 -6.07 -35.57
CA LEU A 14 -15.69 -5.41 -34.33
C LEU A 14 -14.57 -5.45 -33.28
N SER A 15 -13.86 -6.57 -33.17
CA SER A 15 -12.72 -6.73 -32.25
C SER A 15 -11.56 -5.81 -32.61
N ILE A 16 -11.28 -5.66 -33.90
CA ILE A 16 -10.25 -4.72 -34.41
C ILE A 16 -10.65 -3.28 -34.09
N ALA A 17 -11.92 -2.90 -34.34
CA ALA A 17 -12.43 -1.56 -34.04
C ALA A 17 -12.32 -1.21 -32.55
N VAL A 18 -12.66 -2.14 -31.65
CA VAL A 18 -12.52 -1.95 -30.20
C VAL A 18 -11.05 -1.84 -29.79
N GLY A 19 -10.14 -2.61 -30.41
CA GLY A 19 -8.69 -2.51 -30.16
C GLY A 19 -8.09 -1.16 -30.58
N ILE A 20 -8.50 -0.63 -31.74
CA ILE A 20 -8.09 0.71 -32.20
C ILE A 20 -8.64 1.78 -31.25
N TRP A 21 -9.92 1.66 -30.86
CA TRP A 21 -10.55 2.60 -29.94
C TRP A 21 -9.98 2.53 -28.51
N ALA A 22 -9.51 1.37 -28.07
CA ALA A 22 -8.78 1.25 -26.81
C ALA A 22 -7.42 1.97 -26.86
N SER A 23 -6.76 1.92 -28.01
CA SER A 23 -5.47 2.57 -28.24
C SER A 23 -5.57 4.09 -28.14
N THR A 24 -6.65 4.67 -28.67
CA THR A 24 -6.89 6.12 -28.56
C THR A 24 -7.23 6.58 -27.14
N ARG A 25 -7.63 5.66 -26.25
CA ARG A 25 -7.89 5.93 -24.82
C ARG A 25 -6.65 5.77 -23.92
N GLY A 26 -5.46 5.61 -24.50
CA GLY A 26 -4.19 5.50 -23.75
C GLY A 26 -3.96 4.12 -23.13
N ARG A 27 -4.57 3.05 -23.68
CA ARG A 27 -4.33 1.66 -23.26
C ARG A 27 -3.75 0.84 -24.39
N SER A 28 -3.13 -0.30 -24.07
CA SER A 28 -2.57 -1.20 -25.08
C SER A 28 -3.68 -1.81 -25.95
N GLY A 29 -3.78 -1.35 -27.21
CA GLY A 29 -4.75 -1.90 -28.18
C GLY A 29 -4.62 -3.39 -28.40
N TRP A 30 -3.39 -3.91 -28.34
CA TRP A 30 -3.10 -5.33 -28.42
C TRP A 30 -3.72 -6.12 -27.26
N GLY A 31 -3.67 -5.61 -26.04
CA GLY A 31 -4.29 -6.26 -24.89
C GLY A 31 -5.82 -6.31 -25.00
N TRP A 32 -6.42 -5.20 -25.44
CA TRP A 32 -7.88 -5.14 -25.64
C TRP A 32 -8.37 -5.98 -26.81
N PHE A 33 -7.56 -6.14 -27.87
CA PHE A 33 -7.89 -7.02 -28.99
C PHE A 33 -7.98 -8.50 -28.56
N PHE A 34 -7.00 -9.00 -27.79
CA PHE A 34 -7.06 -10.37 -27.27
C PHE A 34 -8.18 -10.55 -26.24
N LEU A 35 -8.47 -9.52 -25.44
CA LEU A 35 -9.60 -9.54 -24.51
C LEU A 35 -10.95 -9.66 -25.23
N CYS A 36 -11.13 -8.95 -26.34
CA CYS A 36 -12.30 -9.07 -27.20
C CYS A 36 -12.45 -10.48 -27.78
N LEU A 37 -11.33 -11.11 -28.19
CA LEU A 37 -11.32 -12.46 -28.77
C LEU A 37 -11.69 -13.52 -27.74
N LEU A 38 -11.34 -13.30 -26.47
CA LEU A 38 -11.60 -14.24 -25.38
C LEU A 38 -13.00 -14.11 -24.77
N ILE A 39 -13.49 -12.89 -24.53
CA ILE A 39 -14.70 -12.65 -23.72
C ILE A 39 -15.95 -12.34 -24.56
N SER A 40 -15.79 -11.96 -25.83
CA SER A 40 -16.77 -11.35 -26.75
C SER A 40 -16.55 -9.84 -26.91
N PRO A 41 -16.51 -9.34 -28.16
CA PRO A 41 -16.17 -7.95 -28.44
C PRO A 41 -17.25 -6.97 -27.93
N LEU A 42 -18.48 -7.43 -27.72
CA LEU A 42 -19.59 -6.63 -27.24
C LEU A 42 -19.42 -6.28 -25.74
N ILE A 43 -18.97 -7.24 -24.94
CA ILE A 43 -18.73 -7.06 -23.50
C ILE A 43 -17.47 -6.20 -23.29
N ALA A 44 -16.39 -6.50 -24.03
CA ALA A 44 -15.15 -5.74 -23.96
C ALA A 44 -15.36 -4.26 -24.37
N GLY A 45 -16.18 -3.99 -25.39
CA GLY A 45 -16.56 -2.63 -25.78
C GLY A 45 -17.29 -1.86 -24.67
N ILE A 46 -18.23 -2.51 -23.97
CA ILE A 46 -18.98 -1.88 -22.85
C ILE A 46 -18.03 -1.57 -21.67
N ILE A 47 -17.15 -2.50 -21.30
CA ILE A 47 -16.17 -2.28 -20.23
C ILE A 47 -15.25 -1.12 -20.59
N LEU A 48 -14.78 -1.07 -21.84
CA LEU A 48 -13.95 0.02 -22.32
C LEU A 48 -14.69 1.35 -22.28
N ALA A 49 -15.98 1.37 -22.63
CA ALA A 49 -16.84 2.56 -22.59
C ALA A 49 -16.99 3.15 -21.18
N VAL A 50 -17.25 2.30 -20.17
CA VAL A 50 -17.41 2.70 -18.77
C VAL A 50 -16.06 3.06 -18.12
N SER A 51 -14.98 2.48 -18.62
CA SER A 51 -13.65 2.72 -18.07
C SER A 51 -13.14 4.14 -18.36
N LYS A 52 -12.50 4.74 -17.35
CA LYS A 52 -11.90 6.09 -17.43
C LYS A 52 -10.87 6.15 -18.57
N ASN A 53 -10.95 7.23 -19.34
CA ASN A 53 -9.99 7.53 -20.40
C ASN A 53 -8.67 7.97 -19.76
N LEU A 54 -7.58 7.25 -20.04
CA LEU A 54 -6.26 7.53 -19.44
C LEU A 54 -5.42 8.50 -20.29
N ALA A 55 -5.83 8.74 -21.54
CA ALA A 55 -5.12 9.65 -22.44
C ALA A 55 -5.12 11.12 -21.97
N THR A 56 -6.08 11.51 -21.13
CA THR A 56 -6.20 12.90 -20.64
C THR A 56 -5.27 13.22 -19.46
N GLY A 57 -4.57 12.23 -18.90
CA GLY A 57 -3.70 12.39 -17.72
C GLY A 57 -2.21 12.57 -18.02
N GLU A 58 -1.77 12.33 -19.26
CA GLU A 58 -0.36 12.37 -19.64
C GLU A 58 -0.11 13.48 -20.67
N SER A 59 -0.10 14.72 -20.18
CA SER A 59 0.54 15.84 -20.87
C SER A 59 1.28 16.72 -19.85
N THR A 60 2.40 16.20 -19.35
CA THR A 60 3.56 17.04 -19.03
C THR A 60 4.60 16.86 -20.14
N PRO A 61 4.64 17.72 -21.17
CA PRO A 61 5.74 17.74 -22.12
C PRO A 61 6.78 18.82 -21.75
N ALA A 62 8.05 18.43 -21.68
CA ALA A 62 9.19 19.35 -21.80
C ALA A 62 9.74 19.30 -23.25
N PRO A 63 10.51 20.30 -23.70
CA PRO A 63 10.06 21.35 -24.60
C PRO A 63 10.43 21.10 -26.07
N GLY A 64 9.58 21.53 -26.99
CA GLY A 64 9.97 21.63 -28.40
C GLY A 64 8.78 21.71 -29.37
N ALA A 65 8.70 22.85 -30.06
CA ALA A 65 7.95 23.08 -31.29
C ALA A 65 6.41 23.23 -31.22
N GLY A 66 5.98 24.49 -31.15
CA GLY A 66 5.29 25.09 -32.29
C GLY A 66 3.75 25.03 -32.36
N ARG A 67 3.18 26.21 -32.10
CA ARG A 67 2.05 26.86 -32.81
C ARG A 67 0.59 26.49 -32.47
N THR A 68 -0.03 27.50 -31.83
CA THR A 68 -1.29 28.19 -32.15
C THR A 68 -2.66 27.56 -31.85
N SER A 69 -3.36 28.31 -30.99
CA SER A 69 -4.73 28.83 -31.09
C SER A 69 -5.95 27.95 -30.74
N ALA A 70 -6.54 28.31 -29.58
CA ALA A 70 -7.91 28.78 -29.38
C ALA A 70 -9.11 27.87 -29.67
N HIS A 71 -9.90 27.57 -28.62
CA HIS A 71 -11.32 27.96 -28.42
C HIS A 71 -11.82 27.33 -27.10
N SER A 72 -12.31 28.10 -26.12
CA SER A 72 -13.76 28.32 -25.83
C SER A 72 -14.55 27.01 -25.71
N SER A 73 -15.25 26.66 -24.63
CA SER A 73 -16.18 27.48 -23.85
C SER A 73 -16.76 26.67 -22.67
N SER A 74 -17.08 27.39 -21.61
CA SER A 74 -18.31 27.32 -20.81
C SER A 74 -18.92 25.96 -20.43
N GLY A 75 -18.90 25.68 -19.13
CA GLY A 75 -19.73 24.66 -18.48
C GLY A 75 -19.67 24.79 -16.96
N ALA A 76 -20.33 25.81 -16.41
CA ALA A 76 -20.61 25.89 -14.97
C ALA A 76 -21.46 24.69 -14.55
N MET A 77 -21.07 23.90 -13.53
CA MET A 77 -21.95 23.30 -12.50
C MET A 77 -21.15 22.84 -11.26
N ASN A 78 -21.62 23.32 -10.09
CA ASN A 78 -21.59 22.72 -8.74
C ASN A 78 -20.31 22.79 -7.88
N ALA A 79 -20.17 23.92 -7.18
CA ALA A 79 -19.25 24.13 -6.04
C ALA A 79 -19.70 23.46 -4.71
N ALA A 80 -20.65 22.53 -4.74
CA ALA A 80 -21.20 21.90 -3.53
C ALA A 80 -20.65 20.48 -3.24
N ALA A 81 -19.85 19.91 -4.14
CA ALA A 81 -19.29 18.55 -3.99
C ALA A 81 -17.79 18.52 -3.64
N LEU A 82 -17.19 19.68 -3.33
CA LEU A 82 -15.74 19.83 -3.14
C LEU A 82 -15.26 19.58 -1.70
N PHE A 83 -16.14 19.30 -0.74
CA PHE A 83 -15.75 19.08 0.66
C PHE A 83 -15.87 17.63 1.16
N ASP A 84 -16.45 16.70 0.40
CA ASP A 84 -16.73 15.33 0.90
C ASP A 84 -15.76 14.24 0.38
N ALA A 85 -14.74 14.62 -0.40
CA ALA A 85 -13.81 13.66 -1.01
C ALA A 85 -12.36 13.77 -0.52
N SER A 86 -12.08 14.63 0.47
CA SER A 86 -10.70 14.86 0.95
C SER A 86 -10.28 13.99 2.15
N THR A 87 -11.16 13.18 2.73
CA THR A 87 -10.84 12.40 3.95
C THR A 87 -10.61 10.91 3.73
N LYS A 88 -10.57 10.43 2.48
CA LYS A 88 -10.42 8.97 2.24
C LYS A 88 -9.48 8.62 1.08
N SER A 89 -8.27 9.17 1.11
CA SER A 89 -7.17 8.64 0.30
C SER A 89 -5.81 9.10 0.84
N SER A 90 -5.41 8.55 1.98
CA SER A 90 -4.02 8.58 2.40
C SER A 90 -3.49 7.15 2.33
N SER A 91 -3.14 6.71 1.13
CA SER A 91 -2.21 5.58 0.92
C SER A 91 -0.78 6.03 1.24
N ALA A 92 -0.61 6.61 2.44
CA ALA A 92 0.69 6.87 3.04
C ALA A 92 1.22 5.55 3.62
N PRO A 93 2.55 5.35 3.70
CA PRO A 93 3.10 4.19 4.40
C PRO A 93 2.48 4.12 5.80
N ALA A 94 2.03 2.91 6.19
CA ALA A 94 1.40 2.64 7.48
C ALA A 94 2.16 3.40 8.57
N HIS A 95 1.56 4.48 9.06
CA HIS A 95 2.26 5.28 10.04
C HIS A 95 2.38 4.40 11.28
N VAL A 96 3.59 4.28 11.83
CA VAL A 96 3.89 3.32 12.91
C VAL A 96 3.42 3.89 14.27
N GLY A 97 2.33 4.66 14.28
CA GLY A 97 1.87 5.40 15.44
C GLY A 97 0.35 5.47 15.58
N PRO A 98 -0.16 6.38 16.42
CA PRO A 98 -1.60 6.66 16.55
C PRO A 98 -2.11 7.60 15.47
N THR A 99 -3.16 7.21 14.74
CA THR A 99 -3.80 8.07 13.71
C THR A 99 -4.71 9.10 14.37
N ASP A 100 -5.15 10.11 13.62
CA ASP A 100 -6.19 11.05 14.08
C ASP A 100 -7.48 10.32 14.51
N ASP A 101 -7.84 9.23 13.83
CA ASP A 101 -8.99 8.39 14.21
C ASP A 101 -8.79 7.71 15.58
N ASP A 102 -7.56 7.28 15.90
CA ASP A 102 -7.24 6.72 17.22
C ASP A 102 -7.38 7.76 18.32
N PHE A 103 -6.95 9.01 18.06
CA PHE A 103 -7.14 10.12 18.98
C PHE A 103 -8.61 10.49 19.14
N ALA A 104 -9.38 10.50 18.06
CA ALA A 104 -10.81 10.78 18.09
C ALA A 104 -11.57 9.72 18.91
N ALA A 105 -11.29 8.44 18.66
CA ALA A 105 -11.86 7.34 19.43
C ALA A 105 -11.46 7.39 20.91
N ALA A 106 -10.19 7.70 21.20
CA ALA A 106 -9.69 7.87 22.57
C ALA A 106 -10.35 9.05 23.30
N MET A 107 -10.56 10.18 22.63
CA MET A 107 -11.29 11.33 23.18
C MET A 107 -12.75 10.98 23.46
N ALA A 108 -13.43 10.31 22.53
CA ALA A 108 -14.81 9.88 22.74
C ALA A 108 -14.93 8.91 23.93
N GLU A 109 -13.98 7.99 24.09
CA GLU A 109 -13.89 7.11 25.26
C GLU A 109 -13.64 7.90 26.54
N CYS A 110 -12.75 8.90 26.50
CA CYS A 110 -12.44 9.77 27.63
C CYS A 110 -13.64 10.61 28.09
N ASP A 111 -14.46 11.07 27.15
CA ASP A 111 -15.65 11.87 27.42
C ASP A 111 -16.82 10.99 27.86
N SER A 112 -16.81 9.72 27.47
CA SER A 112 -17.72 8.71 27.98
C SER A 112 -17.38 8.35 29.45
N ALA A 113 -18.39 7.91 30.20
CA ALA A 113 -18.17 7.34 31.54
C ALA A 113 -17.51 5.93 31.50
N GLN A 114 -17.11 5.42 30.33
CA GLN A 114 -16.55 4.08 30.11
C GLN A 114 -15.02 4.07 30.00
N ARG A 115 -14.35 5.03 30.65
CA ARG A 115 -12.88 5.11 30.69
C ARG A 115 -12.25 3.86 31.31
N LYS A 116 -11.12 3.40 30.78
CA LYS A 116 -10.31 2.35 31.40
C LYS A 116 -9.78 2.85 32.76
N PRO A 117 -10.19 2.26 33.90
CA PRO A 117 -9.93 2.83 35.22
C PRO A 117 -8.44 2.88 35.56
N GLY A 118 -7.66 1.86 35.18
CA GLY A 118 -6.22 1.83 35.44
C GLY A 118 -5.43 2.87 34.63
N VAL A 119 -5.80 3.09 33.36
CA VAL A 119 -5.17 4.09 32.50
C VAL A 119 -5.52 5.50 32.96
N TRP A 120 -6.78 5.71 33.33
CA TRP A 120 -7.26 6.96 33.90
C TRP A 120 -6.57 7.29 35.22
N ALA A 121 -6.50 6.35 36.16
CA ALA A 121 -5.84 6.56 37.45
C ALA A 121 -4.38 6.98 37.27
N LYS A 122 -3.65 6.34 36.35
CA LYS A 122 -2.26 6.70 36.01
C LYS A 122 -2.17 8.12 35.41
N ALA A 123 -3.05 8.47 34.49
CA ALA A 123 -3.07 9.81 33.91
C ALA A 123 -3.44 10.89 34.93
N PHE A 124 -4.36 10.59 35.86
CA PHE A 124 -4.82 11.50 36.90
C PHE A 124 -3.75 11.76 37.96
N THR A 125 -3.03 10.73 38.41
CA THR A 125 -1.96 10.89 39.41
C THR A 125 -0.77 11.66 38.84
N GLU A 126 -0.41 11.42 37.58
CA GLU A 126 0.67 12.14 36.89
C GLU A 126 0.31 13.60 36.56
N ALA A 127 -0.98 13.87 36.36
CA ALA A 127 -1.51 15.22 36.23
C ALA A 127 -1.65 15.95 37.58
N LEU A 128 -1.32 15.31 38.71
CA LEU A 128 -1.47 15.87 40.06
C LEU A 128 -2.91 16.33 40.36
N GLY A 129 -3.90 15.65 39.79
CA GLY A 129 -5.32 15.98 39.95
C GLY A 129 -5.88 17.04 38.99
N ASP A 130 -5.07 17.61 38.10
CA ASP A 130 -5.56 18.49 37.03
C ASP A 130 -6.32 17.68 35.97
N GLU A 131 -7.61 17.98 35.82
CA GLU A 131 -8.50 17.27 34.90
C GLU A 131 -8.17 17.52 33.42
N VAL A 132 -7.76 18.74 33.04
CA VAL A 132 -7.45 19.04 31.64
C VAL A 132 -6.19 18.28 31.22
N ARG A 133 -5.18 18.29 32.10
CA ARG A 133 -3.94 17.57 31.87
C ARG A 133 -4.13 16.05 31.91
N SER A 134 -4.95 15.54 32.82
CA SER A 134 -5.23 14.09 32.91
C SER A 134 -5.96 13.59 31.67
N ARG A 135 -6.91 14.36 31.11
CA ARG A 135 -7.57 14.04 29.83
C ARG A 135 -6.58 13.98 28.67
N ALA A 136 -5.70 14.97 28.53
CA ALA A 136 -4.68 14.96 27.48
C ALA A 136 -3.75 13.74 27.58
N LEU A 137 -3.27 13.42 28.79
CA LEU A 137 -2.43 12.25 29.06
C LEU A 137 -3.17 10.93 28.79
N TYR A 138 -4.44 10.85 29.16
CA TYR A 138 -5.28 9.68 28.90
C TYR A 138 -5.45 9.45 27.41
N THR A 139 -5.87 10.47 26.67
CA THR A 139 -6.12 10.38 25.22
C THR A 139 -4.86 9.96 24.47
N GLY A 140 -3.70 10.55 24.78
CA GLY A 140 -2.45 10.17 24.13
C GLY A 140 -2.06 8.71 24.36
N ARG A 141 -2.20 8.22 25.60
CA ARG A 141 -1.95 6.80 25.92
C ARG A 141 -2.92 5.87 25.23
N ARG A 142 -4.21 6.21 25.29
CA ARG A 142 -5.27 5.37 24.75
C ARG A 142 -5.20 5.30 23.22
N ALA A 143 -4.88 6.41 22.55
CA ALA A 143 -4.62 6.42 21.11
C ALA A 143 -3.44 5.48 20.76
N GLY A 144 -2.37 5.48 21.55
CA GLY A 144 -1.27 4.53 21.40
C GLY A 144 -1.67 3.06 21.57
N GLU A 145 -2.52 2.76 22.56
CA GLU A 145 -3.07 1.41 22.72
C GLU A 145 -3.96 0.99 21.54
N LEU A 146 -4.84 1.88 21.06
CA LEU A 146 -5.71 1.63 19.90
C LEU A 146 -4.89 1.37 18.63
N ALA A 147 -3.81 2.13 18.43
CA ALA A 147 -2.87 1.91 17.34
C ALA A 147 -2.21 0.53 17.42
N ALA A 148 -1.74 0.13 18.61
CA ALA A 148 -1.15 -1.19 18.83
C ALA A 148 -2.17 -2.31 18.60
N GLU A 149 -3.41 -2.15 19.07
CA GLU A 149 -4.50 -3.10 18.85
C GLU A 149 -4.82 -3.25 17.35
N ARG A 150 -4.82 -2.15 16.57
CA ARG A 150 -4.99 -2.19 15.10
C ARG A 150 -3.85 -2.96 14.43
N ILE A 151 -2.60 -2.60 14.71
CA ILE A 151 -1.42 -3.25 14.13
C ILE A 151 -1.45 -4.75 14.42
N GLU A 152 -1.80 -5.15 15.64
CA GLU A 152 -1.91 -6.56 16.00
C GLU A 152 -3.05 -7.27 15.26
N ARG A 153 -4.23 -6.64 15.13
CA ARG A 153 -5.34 -7.20 14.34
C ARG A 153 -4.93 -7.43 12.88
N GLU A 154 -4.25 -6.45 12.27
CA GLU A 154 -3.75 -6.56 10.90
C GLU A 154 -2.70 -7.67 10.76
N ARG A 155 -1.78 -7.81 11.73
CA ARG A 155 -0.80 -8.92 11.75
C ARG A 155 -1.48 -10.28 11.87
N VAL A 156 -2.43 -10.42 12.79
CA VAL A 156 -3.21 -11.65 12.97
C VAL A 156 -4.00 -11.97 11.70
N GLU A 157 -4.52 -10.96 11.00
CA GLU A 157 -5.20 -11.15 9.71
C GLU A 157 -4.24 -11.59 8.61
N GLN A 158 -3.06 -10.98 8.50
CA GLN A 158 -2.02 -11.38 7.54
C GLN A 158 -1.54 -12.83 7.77
N LEU A 159 -1.45 -13.27 9.02
CA LEU A 159 -1.10 -14.66 9.35
C LEU A 159 -2.13 -15.68 8.86
N LYS A 160 -3.40 -15.28 8.67
CA LYS A 160 -4.44 -16.16 8.12
C LYS A 160 -4.24 -16.43 6.63
N THR A 161 -3.60 -15.52 5.91
CA THR A 161 -3.34 -15.64 4.47
C THR A 161 -1.94 -16.24 4.24
N GLU A 162 -1.79 -17.14 3.27
CA GLU A 162 -0.47 -17.72 2.96
C GLU A 162 0.55 -16.68 2.51
N GLU A 163 0.13 -15.75 1.64
CA GLU A 163 0.97 -14.64 1.17
C GLU A 163 1.38 -13.72 2.33
N GLY A 164 0.44 -13.42 3.25
CA GLY A 164 0.71 -12.60 4.43
C GLY A 164 1.68 -13.27 5.39
N ARG A 165 1.54 -14.59 5.61
CA ARG A 165 2.47 -15.38 6.40
C ARG A 165 3.90 -15.35 5.84
N LEU A 166 4.06 -15.57 4.52
CA LEU A 166 5.38 -15.51 3.87
C LEU A 166 5.99 -14.11 3.93
N ARG A 167 5.18 -13.06 3.81
CA ARG A 167 5.63 -11.68 3.95
C ARG A 167 6.15 -11.39 5.36
N LEU A 168 5.40 -11.78 6.39
CA LEU A 168 5.82 -11.61 7.79
C LEU A 168 7.10 -12.40 8.11
N GLU A 169 7.24 -13.61 7.58
CA GLU A 169 8.46 -14.41 7.72
C GLU A 169 9.66 -13.73 7.07
N ARG A 170 9.47 -13.13 5.89
CA ARG A 170 10.52 -12.36 5.21
C ARG A 170 10.93 -11.11 5.99
N GLU A 171 9.95 -10.34 6.46
CA GLU A 171 10.20 -9.15 7.30
C GLU A 171 10.92 -9.55 8.60
N ALA A 172 10.52 -10.65 9.24
CA ALA A 172 11.19 -11.18 10.43
C ALA A 172 12.64 -11.61 10.14
N TYR A 173 12.90 -12.24 9.00
CA TYR A 173 14.26 -12.58 8.57
C TYR A 173 15.10 -11.32 8.26
N GLU A 174 14.49 -10.30 7.67
CA GLU A 174 15.17 -9.04 7.36
C GLU A 174 15.50 -8.22 8.60
N ALA A 175 14.64 -8.25 9.62
CA ALA A 175 14.82 -7.59 10.90
C ALA A 175 15.87 -8.25 11.80
N LYS A 176 16.25 -9.51 11.55
CA LYS A 176 17.34 -10.15 12.29
C LYS A 176 18.65 -9.39 12.07
N PRO A 177 19.46 -9.19 13.13
CA PRO A 177 20.69 -8.44 13.03
C PRO A 177 21.67 -9.19 12.09
N LYS A 178 22.16 -8.46 11.07
CA LYS A 178 23.07 -8.96 10.05
C LYS A 178 24.45 -8.35 10.21
N GLY A 179 25.45 -9.12 9.85
CA GLY A 179 26.84 -8.73 9.91
C GLY A 179 27.63 -9.30 8.75
N THR A 180 28.91 -9.00 8.73
CA THR A 180 29.84 -9.39 7.68
C THR A 180 30.81 -10.43 8.22
N CYS A 181 31.00 -11.51 7.47
CA CYS A 181 31.99 -12.53 7.79
C CYS A 181 33.41 -11.92 7.66
N PRO A 182 34.26 -12.01 8.70
CA PRO A 182 35.60 -11.43 8.67
C PRO A 182 36.59 -12.14 7.74
N ASN A 183 36.26 -13.34 7.24
CA ASN A 183 37.14 -14.12 6.37
C ASN A 183 36.83 -13.92 4.87
N CYS A 184 35.57 -13.69 4.50
CA CYS A 184 35.14 -13.65 3.09
C CYS A 184 34.11 -12.57 2.76
N ASP A 185 33.89 -11.62 3.67
CA ASP A 185 32.99 -10.46 3.54
C ASP A 185 31.53 -10.74 3.16
N THR A 186 31.09 -11.99 3.27
CA THR A 186 29.70 -12.39 3.00
C THR A 186 28.79 -11.93 4.13
N VAL A 187 27.59 -11.43 3.77
CA VAL A 187 26.56 -11.05 4.74
C VAL A 187 25.98 -12.30 5.39
N VAL A 188 26.06 -12.36 6.71
CA VAL A 188 25.60 -13.48 7.54
C VAL A 188 24.77 -12.96 8.70
N LEU A 189 23.87 -13.78 9.23
CA LEU A 189 23.17 -13.44 10.46
C LEU A 189 24.17 -13.43 11.62
N LEU A 190 23.99 -12.53 12.60
CA LEU A 190 24.89 -12.46 13.76
C LEU A 190 24.86 -13.73 14.62
N ASP A 191 23.74 -14.47 14.59
CA ASP A 191 23.51 -15.72 15.30
C ASP A 191 23.92 -16.97 14.50
N ALA A 192 24.45 -16.81 13.28
CA ALA A 192 24.94 -17.94 12.49
C ALA A 192 26.15 -18.61 13.17
N GLU A 193 26.19 -19.94 13.18
CA GLU A 193 27.30 -20.72 13.75
C GLU A 193 28.49 -20.85 12.79
N SER A 194 28.22 -20.78 11.48
CA SER A 194 29.23 -20.89 10.43
C SER A 194 28.88 -20.05 9.20
N CYS A 195 29.88 -19.76 8.37
CA CYS A 195 29.69 -19.02 7.13
C CYS A 195 28.99 -19.89 6.08
N PRO A 196 27.88 -19.42 5.48
CA PRO A 196 27.13 -20.18 4.47
C PRO A 196 27.83 -20.24 3.11
N SER A 197 28.91 -19.47 2.91
CA SER A 197 29.63 -19.51 1.63
C SER A 197 30.42 -20.81 1.51
N GLN A 198 30.17 -21.53 0.41
CA GLN A 198 30.77 -22.85 0.13
C GLN A 198 32.31 -22.85 0.10
N ARG A 199 32.94 -21.67 -0.04
CA ARG A 199 34.40 -21.52 -0.12
C ARG A 199 35.06 -21.10 1.20
N CYS A 200 34.30 -20.60 2.18
CA CYS A 200 34.88 -20.04 3.42
C CYS A 200 34.90 -21.06 4.55
N GLY A 201 33.75 -21.65 4.89
CA GLY A 201 33.63 -22.62 5.98
C GLY A 201 34.03 -22.11 7.37
N ALA A 202 34.20 -20.80 7.57
CA ALA A 202 34.58 -20.25 8.87
C ALA A 202 33.50 -20.51 9.93
N THR A 203 33.92 -20.90 11.14
CA THR A 203 33.04 -21.15 12.29
C THR A 203 33.16 -20.02 13.32
N PHE A 204 32.02 -19.63 13.91
CA PHE A 204 31.92 -18.48 14.80
C PHE A 204 31.74 -18.87 16.28
N THR A 205 31.31 -20.11 16.56
CA THR A 205 30.94 -20.60 17.89
C THR A 205 32.15 -21.01 18.76
N ALA A 206 33.35 -21.14 18.20
CA ALA A 206 34.52 -21.61 18.94
C ALA A 206 35.03 -20.56 19.96
N PRO A 207 35.49 -20.99 21.16
CA PRO A 207 36.19 -20.11 22.09
C PRO A 207 37.52 -19.66 21.45
N GLY A 208 37.67 -18.35 21.21
CA GLY A 208 38.78 -17.77 20.43
C GLY A 208 38.58 -17.75 18.91
N GLY A 209 37.42 -18.20 18.41
CA GLY A 209 37.08 -18.20 16.99
C GLY A 209 36.70 -16.82 16.42
N TRP A 210 36.56 -16.76 15.10
CA TRP A 210 36.14 -15.57 14.37
C TRP A 210 34.81 -15.03 14.88
N ARG A 211 34.66 -13.70 14.90
CA ARG A 211 33.41 -13.02 15.28
C ARG A 211 32.85 -12.26 14.08
N VAL A 212 31.55 -12.39 13.84
CA VAL A 212 30.86 -11.65 12.79
C VAL A 212 30.93 -10.16 13.11
N LYS A 213 31.35 -9.34 12.13
CA LYS A 213 31.37 -7.89 12.29
C LYS A 213 29.96 -7.34 12.08
N PRO A 214 29.34 -6.66 13.07
CA PRO A 214 28.01 -6.09 12.87
C PRO A 214 28.06 -5.04 11.75
N LEU A 215 27.02 -5.02 10.91
CA LEU A 215 26.82 -3.90 10.00
C LEU A 215 26.38 -2.67 10.82
N PRO A 216 26.86 -1.46 10.50
CA PRO A 216 26.31 -0.26 11.11
C PRO A 216 24.82 -0.19 10.79
N ALA A 217 24.02 0.10 11.83
CA ALA A 217 22.57 0.26 11.73
C ALA A 217 22.18 1.48 10.90
#